data_AF-A0A534EBF9-F1
#
_entry.id   AF-A0A534EBF9-F1
#
_cell.length_a   1.000
_cell.length_b   1.000
_cell.length_c   1.000
_cell.angle_alpha   90.00
_cell.angle_beta   90.00
_cell.angle_gamma   90.00
#
_symmetry.space_group_name_H-M   'P 1'
#
loop_
_entity.id
_entity.type
_entity.pdbx_description
1 polymer ?
#
loop_
_entity_poly.entity_id
_entity_poly.type
_entity_poly.pdbx_seq_one_letter_code
_entity_poly.pdbx_strand_id
1 'polypeptide(L)'
;MMRTMLLSSLLGLVACSSAHADDQAFTNFIAAMKKHTNRLPSPVSVSAVGAVEGRELVLRFAVTNRLKKTLTLYPFELPWGGTYAINWAAVTGDGHVLEVGYPFDDRFAPEEKVALTPGQTVTGNYHLSWMLDPARVPANTDIVIVWLYSFPAGPLEGKDQRPICTGVAYIHTP
;
A
#
# COMPACT_ATOMS: atom_id res chain seq x y z
N MET A 1 18.88 -5.68 -9.76
CA MET A 1 19.55 -6.34 -8.62
C MET A 1 19.12 -5.65 -7.31
N MET A 2 17.80 -5.63 -7.04
CA MET A 2 17.15 -4.76 -6.02
C MET A 2 16.02 -5.50 -5.29
N ARG A 3 16.18 -6.83 -5.11
CA ARG A 3 15.19 -7.71 -4.47
C ARG A 3 15.53 -8.08 -3.03
N THR A 4 16.79 -7.89 -2.61
CA THR A 4 17.29 -8.40 -1.33
C THR A 4 17.07 -7.43 -0.16
N MET A 5 17.04 -6.11 -0.39
CA MET A 5 16.91 -5.11 0.69
C MET A 5 15.50 -5.00 1.28
N LEU A 6 14.45 -5.21 0.48
CA LEU A 6 13.06 -5.13 0.94
C LEU A 6 12.68 -6.25 1.91
N LEU A 7 13.34 -7.40 1.82
CA LEU A 7 13.12 -8.52 2.73
C LEU A 7 13.80 -8.28 4.09
N SER A 8 14.96 -7.62 4.11
CA SER A 8 15.74 -7.34 5.32
C SER A 8 15.06 -6.33 6.24
N SER A 9 14.51 -5.24 5.69
CA SER A 9 13.76 -4.25 6.47
C SER A 9 12.43 -4.81 6.98
N LEU A 10 11.77 -5.68 6.21
CA LEU A 10 10.58 -6.40 6.66
C LEU A 10 10.90 -7.38 7.80
N LEU A 11 12.05 -8.08 7.73
CA LEU A 11 12.54 -8.96 8.79
C LEU A 11 12.91 -8.19 10.08
N GLY A 12 13.44 -6.97 9.96
CA GLY A 12 13.72 -6.09 11.10
C GLY A 12 12.46 -5.66 11.84
N LEU A 13 11.41 -5.26 11.11
CA LEU A 13 10.11 -4.91 11.71
C LEU A 13 9.43 -6.11 12.40
N VAL A 14 9.53 -7.31 11.81
CA VAL A 14 8.98 -8.54 12.42
C VAL A 14 9.77 -8.98 13.66
N ALA A 15 11.07 -8.67 13.75
CA ALA A 15 11.87 -8.98 14.93
C ALA A 15 11.56 -8.04 16.11
N CYS A 16 11.26 -6.75 15.87
CA CYS A 16 10.89 -5.80 16.91
C CYS A 16 9.43 -5.93 17.38
N SER A 17 8.49 -6.34 16.51
CA SER A 17 7.09 -6.57 16.91
C SER A 17 6.89 -7.79 17.83
N SER A 18 7.95 -8.59 18.06
CA SER A 18 7.91 -9.73 18.97
C SER A 18 7.70 -9.36 20.45
N ALA A 19 7.75 -8.06 20.79
CA ALA A 19 7.37 -7.57 22.12
C ALA A 19 5.85 -7.56 22.36
N HIS A 20 5.02 -7.61 21.30
CA HIS A 20 3.56 -7.73 21.40
C HIS A 20 3.01 -8.72 20.36
N ALA A 21 3.26 -10.01 20.62
CA ALA A 21 2.79 -11.16 19.84
C ALA A 21 1.25 -11.33 19.79
N ASP A 22 0.45 -10.36 20.23
CA ASP A 22 -1.01 -10.44 20.34
C ASP A 22 -1.78 -9.73 19.21
N ASP A 23 -1.10 -9.06 18.27
CA ASP A 23 -1.79 -8.46 17.13
C ASP A 23 -2.01 -9.47 15.99
N GLN A 24 -3.11 -10.23 16.10
CA GLN A 24 -3.56 -11.17 15.08
C GLN A 24 -3.79 -10.49 13.73
N ALA A 25 -4.20 -9.22 13.70
CA ALA A 25 -4.40 -8.48 12.45
C ALA A 25 -3.05 -8.20 11.78
N PHE A 26 -2.05 -7.72 12.52
CA PHE A 26 -0.72 -7.53 11.95
C PHE A 26 -0.10 -8.85 11.46
N THR A 27 -0.28 -9.94 12.22
CA THR A 27 0.18 -11.28 11.81
C THR A 27 -0.48 -11.72 10.50
N ASN A 28 -1.80 -11.52 10.35
CA ASN A 28 -2.54 -11.83 9.14
C ASN A 28 -2.06 -10.99 7.94
N PHE A 29 -1.77 -9.70 8.16
CA PHE A 29 -1.22 -8.81 7.15
C PHE A 29 0.16 -9.30 6.66
N ILE A 30 1.07 -9.63 7.58
CA ILE A 30 2.39 -10.17 7.22
C ILE A 30 2.27 -11.51 6.49
N ALA A 31 1.35 -12.38 6.91
CA ALA A 31 1.08 -13.65 6.23
C ALA A 31 0.57 -13.42 4.80
N ALA A 32 -0.34 -12.46 4.60
CA ALA A 32 -0.82 -12.06 3.28
C ALA A 32 0.35 -11.58 2.41
N MET A 33 1.19 -10.67 2.91
CA MET A 33 2.38 -10.20 2.18
C MET A 33 3.31 -11.35 1.75
N LYS A 34 3.57 -12.30 2.65
CA LYS A 34 4.43 -13.47 2.38
C LYS A 34 3.85 -14.38 1.29
N LYS A 35 2.53 -14.61 1.30
CA LYS A 35 1.82 -15.46 0.32
C LYS A 35 1.96 -14.96 -1.13
N HIS A 36 2.33 -13.70 -1.32
CA HIS A 36 2.29 -13.03 -2.62
C HIS A 36 3.65 -12.85 -3.31
N THR A 37 4.71 -13.44 -2.75
CA THR A 37 6.10 -13.34 -3.28
C THR A 37 6.36 -14.11 -4.59
N ASN A 38 5.45 -15.01 -5.01
CA ASN A 38 5.61 -15.89 -6.19
C ASN A 38 4.68 -15.57 -7.38
N ARG A 39 4.20 -14.33 -7.53
CA ARG A 39 3.23 -13.96 -8.59
C ARG A 39 3.88 -13.32 -9.83
N LEU A 40 3.13 -13.39 -10.93
CA LEU A 40 3.43 -12.81 -12.25
C LEU A 40 3.97 -11.36 -12.16
N PRO A 41 4.82 -10.92 -13.09
CA PRO A 41 5.30 -9.54 -13.12
C PRO A 41 4.12 -8.56 -13.22
N SER A 42 4.09 -7.59 -12.30
CA SER A 42 3.04 -6.57 -12.29
C SER A 42 3.07 -5.73 -13.58
N PRO A 43 1.92 -5.47 -14.22
CA PRO A 43 1.81 -4.60 -15.39
C PRO A 43 2.12 -3.14 -15.07
N VAL A 44 2.18 -2.79 -13.78
CA VAL A 44 2.55 -1.47 -13.28
C VAL A 44 3.73 -1.56 -12.31
N SER A 45 4.49 -0.48 -12.18
CA SER A 45 5.26 -0.23 -10.97
C SER A 45 4.50 0.76 -10.10
N VAL A 46 4.50 0.51 -8.80
CA VAL A 46 3.88 1.39 -7.80
C VAL A 46 4.92 1.76 -6.77
N SER A 47 5.01 3.04 -6.45
CA SER A 47 5.79 3.56 -5.32
C SER A 47 4.91 4.48 -4.49
N ALA A 48 5.28 4.68 -3.22
CA ALA A 48 4.62 5.62 -2.33
C ALA A 48 5.67 6.39 -1.52
N VAL A 49 5.39 7.65 -1.25
CA VAL A 49 6.13 8.47 -0.29
C VAL A 49 5.16 8.94 0.79
N GLY A 50 5.57 8.83 2.03
CA GLY A 50 4.82 9.35 3.15
C GLY A 50 4.96 10.87 3.26
N ALA A 51 3.85 11.56 3.54
CA ALA A 51 3.83 13.01 3.68
C ALA A 51 2.84 13.45 4.77
N VAL A 52 3.01 14.67 5.24
CA VAL A 52 2.04 15.39 6.08
C VAL A 52 1.45 16.51 5.24
N GLU A 53 0.12 16.53 5.10
CA GLU A 53 -0.63 17.59 4.41
C GLU A 53 -1.57 18.27 5.41
N GLY A 54 -1.17 19.45 5.88
CA GLY A 54 -1.87 20.12 6.99
C GLY A 54 -1.75 19.30 8.28
N ARG A 55 -2.86 18.66 8.70
CA ARG A 55 -2.91 17.76 9.87
C ARG A 55 -3.09 16.30 9.48
N GLU A 56 -3.08 15.98 8.20
CA GLU A 56 -3.33 14.64 7.71
C GLU A 56 -2.05 13.93 7.32
N LEU A 57 -2.00 12.63 7.60
CA LEU A 57 -0.95 11.74 7.12
C LEU A 57 -1.39 11.16 5.78
N VAL A 58 -0.53 11.25 4.78
CA VAL A 58 -0.86 10.91 3.40
C VAL A 58 0.21 9.99 2.81
N LEU A 59 -0.23 8.99 2.05
CA LEU A 59 0.63 8.25 1.13
C LEU A 59 0.46 8.84 -0.28
N ARG A 60 1.52 9.45 -0.80
CA ARG A 60 1.58 9.94 -2.19
C ARG A 60 2.06 8.83 -3.09
N PHE A 61 1.14 8.24 -3.83
CA PHE A 61 1.43 7.13 -4.73
C PHE A 61 1.81 7.63 -6.12
N ALA A 62 2.68 6.87 -6.78
CA ALA A 62 2.96 6.95 -8.21
C ALA A 62 2.75 5.58 -8.85
N VAL A 63 1.93 5.52 -9.91
CA VAL A 63 1.65 4.32 -10.69
C VAL A 63 2.16 4.54 -12.11
N THR A 64 3.11 3.71 -12.54
CA THR A 64 3.68 3.77 -13.89
C THR A 64 3.28 2.55 -14.70
N ASN A 65 2.75 2.75 -15.91
CA ASN A 65 2.46 1.66 -16.84
C ASN A 65 3.75 1.06 -17.40
N ARG A 66 3.99 -0.24 -17.15
CA ARG A 66 5.16 -0.99 -17.64
C ARG A 66 4.90 -1.78 -18.92
N LEU A 67 3.66 -1.78 -19.40
CA LEU A 67 3.29 -2.46 -20.63
C LEU A 67 3.69 -1.64 -21.84
N LYS A 68 3.87 -2.33 -22.98
CA LYS A 68 4.07 -1.69 -24.29
C LYS A 68 2.76 -1.21 -24.94
N LYS A 69 1.64 -1.31 -24.22
CA LYS A 69 0.31 -0.90 -24.66
C LYS A 69 -0.34 0.00 -23.61
N THR A 70 -1.30 0.82 -24.05
CA THR A 70 -2.13 1.63 -23.14
C THR A 70 -2.84 0.71 -22.16
N LEU A 71 -2.77 1.09 -20.88
CA LEU A 71 -3.52 0.50 -19.79
C LEU A 71 -4.68 1.42 -19.46
N THR A 72 -5.86 0.85 -19.23
CA THR A 72 -7.06 1.61 -18.87
C THR A 72 -7.57 1.07 -17.56
N LEU A 73 -7.71 1.94 -16.56
CA LEU A 73 -8.14 1.61 -15.21
C LEU A 73 -9.35 2.45 -14.82
N TYR A 74 -10.25 1.89 -14.04
CA TYR A 74 -11.21 2.70 -13.32
C TYR A 74 -10.54 3.46 -12.17
N PRO A 75 -11.08 4.61 -11.73
CA PRO A 75 -10.50 5.36 -10.62
C PRO A 75 -10.38 4.51 -9.33
N PHE A 76 -11.38 3.70 -8.99
CA PHE A 76 -11.37 2.81 -7.82
C PHE A 76 -10.28 1.73 -7.86
N GLU A 77 -9.73 1.47 -9.04
CA GLU A 77 -8.64 0.51 -9.21
C GLU A 77 -7.29 1.11 -8.87
N LEU A 78 -7.15 2.44 -8.76
CA LEU A 78 -5.90 3.09 -8.38
C LEU A 78 -5.67 2.93 -6.86
N PRO A 79 -4.42 2.96 -6.36
CA PRO A 79 -4.12 2.79 -4.94
C PRO A 79 -4.64 3.93 -4.05
N TRP A 80 -5.09 5.04 -4.64
CA TRP A 80 -5.82 6.14 -3.97
C TRP A 80 -7.29 6.22 -4.39
N GLY A 81 -7.79 5.25 -5.14
CA GLY A 81 -9.13 5.23 -5.74
C GLY A 81 -10.27 5.14 -4.73
N GLY A 82 -9.95 4.84 -3.48
CA GLY A 82 -10.89 4.82 -2.35
C GLY A 82 -10.17 4.39 -1.07
N THR A 83 -10.88 4.49 0.05
CA THR A 83 -10.38 4.12 1.38
C THR A 83 -9.86 2.69 1.46
N TYR A 84 -10.32 1.83 0.56
CA TYR A 84 -10.08 0.40 0.56
C TYR A 84 -9.28 -0.07 -0.65
N ALA A 85 -8.54 0.82 -1.30
CA ALA A 85 -7.76 0.47 -2.47
C ALA A 85 -6.48 -0.35 -2.14
N ILE A 86 -6.01 -0.29 -0.89
CA ILE A 86 -4.77 -0.94 -0.43
C ILE A 86 -4.99 -1.63 0.92
N ASN A 87 -4.13 -2.63 1.21
CA ASN A 87 -3.90 -3.05 2.58
C ASN A 87 -2.70 -2.27 3.12
N TRP A 88 -2.70 -1.93 4.40
CA TRP A 88 -1.54 -1.30 5.02
C TRP A 88 -1.49 -1.60 6.52
N ALA A 89 -0.30 -1.44 7.10
CA ALA A 89 -0.08 -1.44 8.54
C ALA A 89 0.78 -0.24 8.91
N ALA A 90 0.36 0.51 9.92
CA ALA A 90 1.13 1.60 10.51
C ALA A 90 1.82 1.10 11.77
N VAL A 91 3.11 1.34 11.86
CA VAL A 91 3.96 0.92 12.97
C VAL A 91 4.84 2.11 13.37
N THR A 92 5.00 2.37 14.65
CA THR A 92 5.97 3.38 15.13
C THR A 92 7.41 2.91 14.90
N GLY A 93 8.37 3.84 14.95
CA GLY A 93 9.80 3.53 14.78
C GLY A 93 10.38 2.52 15.78
N ASP A 94 9.74 2.36 16.94
CA ASP A 94 10.07 1.37 17.99
C ASP A 94 9.30 0.03 17.85
N GLY A 95 8.43 -0.10 16.84
CA GLY A 95 7.81 -1.38 16.49
C GLY A 95 6.39 -1.59 17.04
N HIS A 96 5.77 -0.59 17.69
CA HIS A 96 4.37 -0.68 18.10
C HIS A 96 3.42 -0.54 16.91
N VAL A 97 2.50 -1.49 16.76
CA VAL A 97 1.46 -1.42 15.73
C VAL A 97 0.41 -0.40 16.15
N LEU A 98 0.20 0.60 15.29
CA LEU A 98 -0.82 1.63 15.48
C LEU A 98 -2.16 1.17 14.90
N GLU A 99 -2.16 0.65 13.68
CA GLU A 99 -3.39 0.26 12.99
C GLU A 99 -3.09 -0.64 11.79
N VAL A 100 -4.06 -1.47 11.39
CA VAL A 100 -4.01 -2.25 10.15
C VAL A 100 -5.25 -1.95 9.31
N GLY A 101 -5.04 -1.36 8.13
CA GLY A 101 -6.08 -1.11 7.14
C GLY A 101 -6.24 -2.28 6.18
N TYR A 102 -7.48 -2.78 6.04
CA TYR A 102 -7.84 -3.79 5.06
C TYR A 102 -8.81 -3.23 4.02
N PRO A 103 -8.73 -3.67 2.76
CA PRO A 103 -9.66 -3.28 1.73
C PRO A 103 -11.02 -3.96 1.92
N PHE A 104 -12.12 -3.21 1.83
CA PHE A 104 -13.42 -3.74 1.41
C PHE A 104 -13.78 -3.30 -0.02
N ASP A 105 -14.62 -4.09 -0.68
CA ASP A 105 -15.07 -3.83 -2.06
C ASP A 105 -16.12 -2.70 -2.04
N ASP A 106 -15.66 -1.46 -2.17
CA ASP A 106 -16.53 -0.32 -2.44
C ASP A 106 -16.51 0.01 -3.93
N ARG A 107 -17.61 -0.33 -4.62
CA ARG A 107 -17.74 -0.13 -6.07
C ARG A 107 -18.38 1.21 -6.44
N PHE A 108 -18.58 2.12 -5.49
CA PHE A 108 -19.13 3.45 -5.76
C PHE A 108 -18.03 4.39 -6.25
N ALA A 109 -17.74 4.37 -7.55
CA ALA A 109 -16.72 5.21 -8.13
C ALA A 109 -17.13 5.79 -9.50
N PRO A 110 -16.50 6.90 -9.92
CA PRO A 110 -16.78 7.51 -11.22
C PRO A 110 -16.55 6.53 -12.37
N GLU A 111 -17.43 6.57 -13.37
CA GLU A 111 -17.35 5.65 -14.52
C GLU A 111 -16.22 6.00 -15.49
N GLU A 112 -15.69 7.24 -15.43
CA GLU A 112 -14.64 7.70 -16.33
C GLU A 112 -13.30 7.03 -16.02
N LYS A 113 -12.76 6.33 -17.03
CA LYS A 113 -11.52 5.56 -16.90
C LYS A 113 -10.30 6.43 -17.09
N VAL A 114 -9.26 6.13 -16.32
CA VAL A 114 -7.92 6.70 -16.46
C VAL A 114 -7.13 5.87 -17.49
N ALA A 115 -6.66 6.52 -18.55
CA ALA A 115 -5.79 5.90 -19.54
C ALA A 115 -4.32 6.23 -19.25
N LEU A 116 -3.48 5.20 -19.16
CA LEU A 116 -2.04 5.30 -18.98
C LEU A 116 -1.34 4.76 -20.23
N THR A 117 -0.75 5.62 -21.02
CA THR A 117 0.11 5.24 -22.15
C THR A 117 1.38 4.52 -21.66
N PRO A 118 2.09 3.77 -22.52
CA PRO A 118 3.34 3.08 -22.13
C PRO A 118 4.35 4.02 -21.47
N GLY A 119 4.81 3.68 -20.27
CA GLY A 119 5.75 4.48 -19.49
C GLY A 119 5.15 5.70 -18.78
N GLN A 120 3.87 6.02 -19.00
CA GLN A 120 3.20 7.12 -18.31
C GLN A 120 3.05 6.81 -16.82
N THR A 121 3.28 7.85 -16.01
CA THR A 121 3.06 7.83 -14.58
C THR A 121 1.88 8.72 -14.21
N VAL A 122 1.01 8.22 -13.35
CA VAL A 122 -0.05 8.98 -12.69
C VAL A 122 0.17 8.95 -11.19
N THR A 123 -0.24 10.01 -10.50
CA THR A 123 -0.03 10.18 -9.07
C THR A 123 -1.32 10.51 -8.36
N GLY A 124 -1.42 10.15 -7.09
CA GLY A 124 -2.53 10.54 -6.23
C GLY A 124 -2.26 10.29 -4.76
N ASN A 125 -3.12 10.88 -3.94
CA ASN A 125 -2.97 10.91 -2.49
C ASN A 125 -3.97 9.94 -1.86
N TYR A 126 -3.46 9.02 -1.05
CA TYR A 126 -4.27 8.18 -0.17
C TYR A 126 -4.19 8.74 1.26
N HIS A 127 -5.32 9.16 1.82
CA HIS A 127 -5.38 9.78 3.13
C HIS A 127 -5.51 8.70 4.20
N LEU A 128 -4.51 8.60 5.09
CA LEU A 128 -4.53 7.61 6.16
C LEU A 128 -5.59 7.94 7.22
N SER A 129 -5.96 9.21 7.35
CA SER A 129 -6.99 9.70 8.30
C SER A 129 -8.37 9.06 8.11
N TRP A 130 -8.63 8.43 6.95
CA TRP A 130 -9.87 7.69 6.73
C TRP A 130 -10.01 6.46 7.62
N MET A 131 -8.91 5.90 8.12
CA MET A 131 -8.90 4.63 8.86
C MET A 131 -7.95 4.66 10.08
N LEU A 132 -6.92 5.50 10.06
CA LEU A 132 -6.02 5.72 11.17
C LEU A 132 -6.55 6.84 12.06
N ASP A 133 -6.96 6.50 13.27
CA ASP A 133 -7.37 7.49 14.28
C ASP A 133 -6.17 8.40 14.62
N PRO A 134 -6.24 9.72 14.36
CA PRO A 134 -5.18 10.65 14.69
C PRO A 134 -4.85 10.68 16.19
N ALA A 135 -5.80 10.34 17.07
CA ALA A 135 -5.54 10.29 18.52
C ALA A 135 -4.62 9.14 18.93
N ARG A 136 -4.51 8.10 18.08
CA ARG A 136 -3.59 6.97 18.30
C ARG A 136 -2.18 7.24 17.77
N VAL A 137 -2.00 8.34 17.05
CA VAL A 137 -0.73 8.70 16.43
C VAL A 137 0.09 9.59 17.38
N PRO A 138 1.27 9.15 17.84
CA PRO A 138 2.16 10.01 18.61
C PRO A 138 2.67 11.18 17.78
N ALA A 139 2.73 12.37 18.39
CA ALA A 139 3.36 13.54 17.80
C ALA A 139 4.90 13.39 17.73
N ASN A 140 5.53 14.11 16.81
CA ASN A 140 6.99 14.15 16.65
C ASN A 140 7.65 12.76 16.64
N THR A 141 7.07 11.83 15.89
CA THR A 141 7.44 10.41 15.86
C THR A 141 7.47 9.90 14.43
N ASP A 142 8.44 9.04 14.14
CA ASP A 142 8.50 8.34 12.86
C ASP A 142 7.50 7.18 12.84
N ILE A 143 6.64 7.19 11.83
CA ILE A 143 5.74 6.10 11.51
C ILE A 143 6.23 5.43 10.23
N VAL A 144 6.33 4.11 10.30
CA VAL A 144 6.55 3.22 9.18
C VAL A 144 5.20 2.70 8.68
N ILE A 145 4.88 2.99 7.44
CA ILE A 145 3.71 2.45 6.76
C ILE A 145 4.16 1.35 5.81
N VAL A 146 3.80 0.12 6.12
CA VAL A 146 3.97 -1.01 5.22
C VAL A 146 2.68 -1.18 4.42
N TRP A 147 2.76 -1.24 3.10
CA TRP A 147 1.57 -1.27 2.24
C TRP A 147 1.63 -2.37 1.20
N LEU A 148 0.45 -2.82 0.79
CA LEU A 148 0.21 -3.81 -0.24
C LEU A 148 -0.94 -3.35 -1.13
N TYR A 149 -0.65 -3.21 -2.42
CA TYR A 149 -1.59 -2.91 -3.47
C TYR A 149 -1.77 -4.13 -4.37
N SER A 150 -3.01 -4.58 -4.50
CA SER A 150 -3.39 -5.70 -5.39
C SER A 150 -3.91 -5.11 -6.68
N PHE A 151 -3.11 -5.19 -7.75
CA PHE A 151 -3.52 -4.69 -9.06
C PHE A 151 -4.80 -5.43 -9.49
N PRO A 152 -5.85 -4.73 -9.95
CA PRO A 152 -7.07 -5.39 -10.38
C PRO A 152 -6.75 -6.44 -11.43
N ALA A 153 -7.42 -7.59 -11.35
CA ALA A 153 -7.46 -8.52 -12.46
C ALA A 153 -8.24 -7.84 -13.58
N GLY A 154 -7.56 -7.01 -14.39
CA GLY A 154 -8.09 -6.52 -15.65
C GLY A 154 -8.20 -7.70 -16.65
N PRO A 155 -7.81 -7.54 -17.93
CA PRO A 155 -7.90 -8.63 -18.93
C PRO A 155 -6.94 -9.82 -18.67
N LEU A 156 -6.36 -9.93 -17.49
CA LEU A 156 -5.55 -11.07 -17.06
C LEU A 156 -6.48 -12.07 -16.36
N GLU A 157 -6.85 -13.12 -17.07
CA GLU A 157 -7.78 -14.16 -16.60
C GLU A 157 -7.33 -14.80 -15.27
N GLY A 158 -8.26 -14.93 -14.32
CA GLY A 158 -8.07 -15.64 -13.04
C GLY A 158 -8.09 -14.73 -11.81
N LYS A 159 -9.18 -14.79 -11.02
CA LYS A 159 -9.34 -14.02 -9.77
C LYS A 159 -8.23 -14.27 -8.74
N ASP A 160 -7.55 -15.42 -8.81
CA ASP A 160 -6.57 -15.87 -7.82
C ASP A 160 -5.12 -15.46 -8.12
N GLN A 161 -4.85 -14.74 -9.22
CA GLN A 161 -3.49 -14.40 -9.65
C GLN A 161 -3.24 -12.89 -9.82
N ARG A 162 -3.96 -12.05 -9.08
CA ARG A 162 -3.73 -10.59 -9.11
C ARG A 162 -2.26 -10.27 -8.79
N PRO A 163 -1.56 -9.53 -9.69
CA PRO A 163 -0.23 -9.03 -9.39
C PRO A 163 -0.29 -8.10 -8.18
N ILE A 164 0.73 -8.15 -7.34
CA ILE A 164 0.79 -7.37 -6.12
C ILE A 164 2.05 -6.52 -6.13
N CYS A 165 1.86 -5.26 -5.74
CA CYS A 165 2.94 -4.34 -5.44
C CYS A 165 2.96 -4.10 -3.94
N THR A 166 4.12 -4.16 -3.32
CA THR A 166 4.31 -3.83 -1.90
C THR A 166 5.38 -2.77 -1.76
N GLY A 167 5.35 -2.08 -0.63
CA GLY A 167 6.40 -1.14 -0.29
C GLY A 167 6.31 -0.68 1.16
N VAL A 168 7.23 0.22 1.49
CA VAL A 168 7.33 0.85 2.79
C VAL A 168 7.45 2.35 2.55
N ALA A 169 6.72 3.13 3.33
CA ALA A 169 6.82 4.58 3.39
C ALA A 169 7.08 5.02 4.82
N TYR A 170 7.78 6.14 4.99
CA TYR A 170 8.05 6.74 6.29
C TYR A 170 7.34 8.08 6.36
N ILE A 171 6.72 8.37 7.51
CA ILE A 171 6.08 9.65 7.79
C ILE A 171 6.58 10.12 9.15
N HIS A 172 7.17 11.30 9.21
CA HIS A 172 7.45 11.96 10.47
C HIS A 172 6.23 12.79 10.87
N THR A 173 5.65 12.50 12.03
CA THR A 173 4.49 13.26 12.53
C THR A 173 4.93 14.63 13.06
N PRO A 174 4.10 15.67 12.89
CA PRO A 174 4.40 17.00 13.40
C PRO A 174 4.34 17.09 14.93
#